data_AF-A0A803N4X4-F1
#
_entry.id   AF-A0A803N4X4-F1
#
_cell.length_a   1.000
_cell.length_b   1.000
_cell.length_c   1.000
_cell.angle_alpha   90.00
_cell.angle_beta   90.00
_cell.angle_gamma   90.00
#
_symmetry.space_group_name_H-M   'P 1'
#
loop_
_entity.id
_entity.type
_entity.pdbx_description
1 polymer ?
#
loop_
_entity_poly.entity_id
_entity_poly.type
_entity_poly.pdbx_seq_one_letter_code
_entity_poly.pdbx_strand_id
1 'polypeptide(L)'
;MCLPFTEVDVKDALWSIEDDKAPGPDGFSSKFFKASWDIVKNDLCEVVLSFFDHGCLLKQVNNSLLTMVPKVDDAIYVSQYRPIACCNVLYKLISKLLCSRLKVVLPGLISETQGAFVEGRSILDNIFVCHDMLKNYNNKRKAPRCTIKVDLRKAYDPVH
;
A
#
# COMPACT_ATOMS: atom_id res chain seq x y z
N MET A 1 -11.21 16.55 2.46
CA MET A 1 -10.31 15.99 1.42
C MET A 1 -9.58 17.04 0.58
N CYS A 2 -10.06 18.29 0.50
CA CYS A 2 -9.56 19.28 -0.47
C CYS A 2 -8.63 20.36 0.12
N LEU A 3 -8.19 20.23 1.38
CA LEU A 3 -7.18 21.15 1.90
C LEU A 3 -5.87 20.99 1.12
N PRO A 4 -5.08 22.03 0.88
CA PRO A 4 -3.74 21.87 0.31
C PRO A 4 -2.87 21.06 1.27
N PHE A 5 -1.92 20.28 0.74
CA PHE A 5 -0.85 19.75 1.58
C PHE A 5 0.15 20.86 1.89
N THR A 6 0.81 20.75 3.03
CA THR A 6 1.81 21.70 3.53
C THR A 6 3.18 21.03 3.64
N GLU A 7 4.23 21.83 3.81
CA GLU A 7 5.58 21.31 4.13
C GLU A 7 5.58 20.41 5.37
N VAL A 8 4.74 20.73 6.37
CA VAL A 8 4.58 19.91 7.58
C VAL A 8 4.05 18.53 7.23
N ASP A 9 3.03 18.44 6.37
CA ASP A 9 2.49 17.15 5.92
C ASP A 9 3.54 16.32 5.18
N VAL A 10 4.36 16.96 4.32
CA VAL A 10 5.45 16.30 3.60
C VAL A 10 6.49 15.75 4.58
N LYS A 11 6.85 16.56 5.58
CA LYS A 11 7.79 16.16 6.63
C LYS A 11 7.26 14.97 7.43
N ASP A 12 6.02 15.02 7.90
CA ASP A 12 5.42 13.94 8.68
C ASP A 12 5.29 12.64 7.85
N ALA A 13 4.96 12.78 6.57
CA ALA A 13 4.95 11.67 5.62
C ALA A 13 6.36 11.05 5.45
N LEU A 14 7.41 11.87 5.36
CA LEU A 14 8.79 11.38 5.27
C LEU A 14 9.22 10.67 6.55
N TRP A 15 8.94 11.26 7.72
CA TRP A 15 9.36 10.70 9.01
C TRP A 15 8.69 9.37 9.33
N SER A 16 7.47 9.17 8.86
CA SER A 16 6.75 7.92 9.02
C SER A 16 7.20 6.80 8.07
N ILE A 17 8.07 7.06 7.09
CA ILE A 17 8.70 6.01 6.27
C ILE A 17 9.94 5.51 7.00
N GLU A 18 10.03 4.20 7.29
CA GLU A 18 11.19 3.62 7.98
C GLU A 18 12.49 3.83 7.19
N ASP A 19 13.61 3.93 7.90
CA ASP A 19 14.93 4.27 7.34
C ASP A 19 15.54 3.15 6.48
N ASP A 20 15.16 1.90 6.75
CA ASP A 20 15.66 0.67 6.14
C ASP A 20 14.88 0.27 4.88
N LYS A 21 13.92 1.10 4.43
CA LYS A 21 13.20 0.84 3.18
C LYS A 21 14.13 0.96 1.99
N ALA A 22 14.11 -0.08 1.14
CA ALA A 22 14.89 -0.13 -0.10
C ALA A 22 14.65 1.13 -0.97
N PRO A 23 15.73 1.73 -1.50
CA PRO A 23 15.62 2.89 -2.40
C PRO A 23 15.02 2.49 -3.75
N GLY A 24 14.63 3.49 -4.54
CA GLY A 24 14.25 3.27 -5.94
C GLY A 24 15.46 3.26 -6.87
N PRO A 25 15.23 3.35 -8.19
CA PRO A 25 16.30 3.46 -9.19
C PRO A 25 17.29 4.62 -8.97
N ASP A 26 16.87 5.68 -8.25
CA ASP A 26 17.74 6.82 -7.93
C ASP A 26 18.79 6.53 -6.83
N GLY A 27 18.66 5.41 -6.11
CA GLY A 27 19.57 5.00 -5.05
C GLY A 27 19.40 5.75 -3.72
N PHE A 28 18.47 6.71 -3.62
CA PHE A 28 18.27 7.50 -2.40
C PHE A 28 17.22 6.86 -1.48
N SER A 29 17.62 6.58 -0.24
CA SER A 29 16.72 6.03 0.79
C SER A 29 16.02 7.13 1.58
N SER A 30 14.96 6.77 2.32
CA SER A 30 14.29 7.69 3.27
C SER A 30 15.28 8.25 4.29
N LYS A 31 16.24 7.43 4.75
CA LYS A 31 17.31 7.85 5.67
C LYS A 31 18.15 8.99 5.11
N PHE A 32 18.49 8.96 3.82
CA PHE A 32 19.22 10.06 3.17
C PHE A 32 18.44 11.38 3.26
N PHE A 33 17.17 11.38 2.86
CA PHE A 33 16.34 12.60 2.89
C PHE A 33 16.12 13.13 4.31
N LYS A 34 16.01 12.25 5.31
CA LYS A 34 15.91 12.66 6.72
C LYS A 34 17.21 13.25 7.23
N ALA A 35 18.34 12.60 6.96
CA ALA A 35 19.66 13.05 7.41
C ALA A 35 20.10 14.37 6.75
N SER A 36 19.67 14.59 5.51
CA SER A 36 19.98 15.80 4.73
C SER A 36 18.82 16.79 4.65
N TRP A 37 17.82 16.66 5.54
CA TRP A 37 16.57 17.45 5.47
C TRP A 37 16.82 18.95 5.33
N ASP A 38 17.70 19.51 6.16
CA ASP A 38 17.97 20.96 6.14
C ASP A 38 18.58 21.46 4.83
N ILE A 39 19.14 20.56 4.01
CA ILE A 39 19.70 20.85 2.70
C ILE A 39 18.63 20.67 1.60
N VAL A 40 17.89 19.55 1.63
CA VAL A 40 17.04 19.13 0.50
C VAL A 40 15.55 19.46 0.67
N LYS A 41 15.12 19.95 1.84
CA LYS A 41 13.69 20.14 2.15
C LYS A 41 12.96 21.02 1.15
N ASN A 42 13.59 22.11 0.69
CA ASN A 42 12.92 23.08 -0.19
C ASN A 42 12.59 22.41 -1.53
N ASP A 43 13.58 21.77 -2.16
CA ASP A 43 13.41 21.06 -3.44
C ASP A 43 12.43 19.89 -3.30
N LEU A 44 12.53 19.12 -2.21
CA LEU A 44 11.67 17.97 -1.95
C LEU A 44 10.21 18.42 -1.81
N CYS A 45 9.95 19.44 -1.00
CA CYS A 45 8.61 19.96 -0.77
C CYS A 45 8.05 20.62 -2.03
N GLU A 46 8.85 21.38 -2.77
CA GLU A 46 8.42 21.99 -4.04
C GLU A 46 7.95 20.91 -5.03
N VAL A 47 8.74 19.85 -5.23
CA VAL A 47 8.36 18.76 -6.16
C VAL A 47 7.10 18.04 -5.70
N VAL A 48 7.00 17.71 -4.40
CA VAL A 48 5.84 16.96 -3.86
C VAL A 48 4.57 17.82 -3.91
N LEU A 49 4.64 19.09 -3.51
CA LEU A 49 3.48 19.98 -3.51
C LEU A 49 3.05 20.37 -4.93
N SER A 50 4.01 20.61 -5.84
CA SER A 50 3.73 20.87 -7.26
C SER A 50 2.97 19.73 -7.92
N PHE A 51 3.24 18.47 -7.55
CA PHE A 51 2.44 17.32 -8.01
C PHE A 51 0.96 17.45 -7.59
N PHE A 52 0.67 17.91 -6.37
CA PHE A 52 -0.71 18.05 -5.90
C PHE A 52 -1.45 19.24 -6.50
N ASP A 53 -0.71 20.27 -6.95
CA ASP A 53 -1.29 21.42 -7.63
C ASP A 53 -1.55 21.14 -9.12
N HIS A 54 -0.66 20.42 -9.79
CA HIS A 54 -0.70 20.25 -11.25
C HIS A 54 -1.07 18.83 -11.71
N GLY A 55 -0.97 17.83 -10.85
CA GLY A 55 -1.19 16.41 -11.18
C GLY A 55 -0.08 15.77 -12.02
N CYS A 56 1.07 16.45 -12.17
CA CYS A 56 2.15 16.03 -13.05
C CYS A 56 3.31 15.40 -12.26
N LEU A 57 3.66 14.16 -12.58
CA LEU A 57 4.82 13.46 -12.00
C LEU A 57 5.91 13.27 -13.06
N LEU A 58 7.15 13.59 -12.70
CA LEU A 58 8.31 13.32 -13.57
C LEU A 58 8.45 11.81 -13.83
N LYS A 59 8.68 11.43 -15.08
CA LYS A 59 8.82 10.02 -15.49
C LYS A 59 9.90 9.28 -14.71
N GLN A 60 10.98 9.97 -14.36
CA GLN A 60 12.09 9.46 -13.57
C GLN A 60 11.65 9.08 -12.16
N VAL A 61 10.80 9.90 -11.55
CA VAL A 61 10.24 9.64 -10.20
C VAL A 61 9.30 8.44 -10.23
N ASN A 62 8.54 8.27 -11.32
CA ASN A 62 7.64 7.14 -11.53
C ASN A 62 8.35 5.83 -11.92
N ASN A 63 9.67 5.85 -12.12
CA ASN A 63 10.41 4.63 -12.41
C ASN A 63 10.59 3.78 -11.14
N SER A 64 10.46 2.46 -11.28
CA SER A 64 10.58 1.51 -10.17
C SER A 64 11.50 0.36 -10.54
N LEU A 65 12.36 -0.05 -9.60
CA LEU A 65 13.20 -1.23 -9.77
C LEU A 65 12.41 -2.47 -9.38
N LEU A 66 12.28 -3.44 -10.29
CA LEU A 66 11.60 -4.70 -10.00
C LEU A 66 12.59 -5.72 -9.43
N THR A 67 12.43 -6.06 -8.15
CA THR A 67 13.27 -7.05 -7.45
C THR A 67 12.47 -8.33 -7.20
N MET A 68 13.10 -9.50 -7.39
CA MET A 68 12.48 -10.80 -7.17
C MET A 68 12.86 -11.35 -5.79
N VAL A 69 11.88 -11.48 -4.88
CA VAL A 69 12.10 -12.04 -3.54
C VAL A 69 11.55 -13.47 -3.47
N PRO A 70 12.36 -14.47 -3.07
CA PRO A 70 11.91 -15.86 -2.99
C PRO A 70 10.80 -16.04 -1.93
N LYS A 71 9.82 -16.89 -2.22
CA LYS A 71 8.74 -17.29 -1.30
C LYS A 71 9.10 -18.49 -0.44
N VAL A 72 10.02 -19.31 -0.92
CA VAL A 72 10.47 -20.58 -0.36
C VAL A 72 11.98 -20.66 -0.50
N ASP A 73 12.61 -21.47 0.34
CA ASP A 73 14.02 -21.79 0.23
C ASP A 73 14.31 -22.51 -1.09
N ASP A 74 15.51 -22.30 -1.64
CA ASP A 74 15.97 -22.89 -2.91
C ASP A 74 14.96 -22.74 -4.07
N ALA A 75 14.43 -21.53 -4.24
CA ALA A 75 13.47 -21.24 -5.31
C ALA A 75 14.09 -21.45 -6.70
N ILE A 76 13.46 -22.30 -7.52
CA ILE A 76 13.89 -22.65 -8.89
C ILE A 76 12.96 -22.02 -9.94
N TYR A 77 11.66 -21.97 -9.63
CA TYR A 77 10.63 -21.53 -10.58
C TYR A 77 10.23 -20.07 -10.35
N VAL A 78 9.95 -19.33 -11.43
CA VAL A 78 9.51 -17.91 -11.36
C VAL A 78 8.25 -17.71 -10.50
N SER A 79 7.35 -18.70 -10.47
CA SER A 79 6.13 -18.68 -9.65
C SER A 79 6.41 -18.68 -8.12
N GLN A 80 7.60 -19.14 -7.74
CA GLN A 80 8.11 -19.16 -6.36
C GLN A 80 8.71 -17.82 -5.93
N TYR A 81 8.74 -16.82 -6.80
CA TYR A 81 9.18 -15.46 -6.43
C TYR A 81 8.00 -14.50 -6.28
N ARG A 82 8.18 -13.50 -5.44
CA ARG A 82 7.33 -12.30 -5.35
C ARG A 82 8.07 -11.17 -6.06
N PRO A 83 7.52 -10.60 -7.14
CA PRO A 83 8.02 -9.33 -7.63
C PRO A 83 7.71 -8.24 -6.61
N ILE A 84 8.70 -7.42 -6.28
CA ILE A 84 8.56 -6.23 -5.44
C ILE A 84 9.03 -5.03 -6.27
N ALA A 85 8.16 -4.04 -6.42
CA ALA A 85 8.53 -2.77 -7.03
C ALA A 85 9.15 -1.84 -5.97
N CYS A 86 10.43 -1.54 -6.13
CA CYS A 86 11.16 -0.57 -5.34
C CYS A 86 11.03 0.81 -5.99
N CYS A 87 10.08 1.61 -5.51
CA CYS A 87 9.84 2.97 -5.99
C CYS A 87 10.80 3.98 -5.34
N ASN A 88 11.05 5.10 -6.02
CA ASN A 88 11.76 6.24 -5.45
C ASN A 88 11.02 6.81 -4.23
N VAL A 89 11.75 7.43 -3.30
CA VAL A 89 11.16 7.99 -2.07
C VAL A 89 10.14 9.09 -2.37
N LEU A 90 10.38 9.91 -3.38
CA LEU A 90 9.44 10.92 -3.87
C LEU A 90 8.08 10.31 -4.25
N TYR A 91 8.07 9.19 -4.97
CA TYR A 91 6.84 8.47 -5.32
C TYR A 91 6.13 7.95 -4.06
N LYS A 92 6.90 7.38 -3.12
CA LYS A 92 6.38 6.88 -1.84
C LYS A 92 5.76 8.00 -1.00
N LEU A 93 6.36 9.19 -0.97
CA LEU A 93 5.83 10.37 -0.28
C LEU A 93 4.47 10.79 -0.84
N ILE A 94 4.39 10.98 -2.16
CA ILE A 94 3.14 11.35 -2.84
C ILE A 94 2.05 10.31 -2.56
N SER A 95 2.37 9.03 -2.75
CA SER A 95 1.44 7.93 -2.50
C SER A 95 0.97 7.89 -1.04
N LYS A 96 1.87 8.19 -0.08
CA LYS A 96 1.55 8.21 1.34
C LYS A 96 0.64 9.37 1.74
N LEU A 97 0.86 10.55 1.17
CA LEU A 97 -0.01 11.71 1.34
C LEU A 97 -1.41 11.44 0.77
N LEU A 98 -1.51 10.83 -0.42
CA LEU A 98 -2.79 10.37 -0.96
C LEU A 98 -3.46 9.36 -0.03
N CYS A 99 -2.70 8.36 0.44
CA CYS A 99 -3.19 7.34 1.34
C CYS A 99 -3.71 7.92 2.66
N SER A 100 -3.07 8.95 3.21
CA SER A 100 -3.50 9.57 4.48
C SER A 100 -4.89 10.18 4.39
N ARG A 101 -5.25 10.76 3.24
CA ARG A 101 -6.60 11.28 2.98
C ARG A 101 -7.60 10.18 2.70
N LEU A 102 -7.23 9.21 1.86
CA LEU A 102 -8.11 8.10 1.51
C LEU A 102 -8.49 7.26 2.73
N LYS A 103 -7.54 7.05 3.66
CA LYS A 103 -7.74 6.31 4.90
C LYS A 103 -8.91 6.84 5.75
N VAL A 104 -9.15 8.15 5.72
CA VAL A 104 -10.25 8.78 6.49
C VAL A 104 -11.62 8.48 5.87
N VAL A 105 -11.68 8.30 4.55
CA VAL A 105 -12.95 8.23 3.81
C VAL A 105 -13.33 6.79 3.44
N LEU A 106 -12.33 5.95 3.17
CA LEU A 106 -12.51 4.55 2.81
C LEU A 106 -13.44 3.77 3.76
N PRO A 107 -13.35 3.91 5.10
CA PRO A 107 -14.23 3.17 6.01
C PRO A 107 -15.73 3.40 5.79
N GLY A 108 -16.13 4.57 5.26
CA GLY A 108 -17.51 4.88 4.92
C GLY A 108 -17.96 4.45 3.51
N LEU A 109 -17.01 4.05 2.64
CA LEU A 109 -17.29 3.63 1.26
C LEU A 109 -17.24 2.11 1.06
N ILE A 110 -16.59 1.39 1.97
CA ILE A 110 -16.39 -0.06 1.89
C ILE A 110 -17.29 -0.81 2.87
N SER A 111 -17.66 -2.05 2.54
CA SER A 111 -18.43 -2.92 3.44
C SER A 111 -17.69 -3.16 4.76
N GLU A 112 -18.42 -3.30 5.87
CA GLU A 112 -17.88 -3.70 7.17
C GLU A 112 -17.16 -5.05 7.12
N THR A 113 -17.56 -5.93 6.19
CA THR A 113 -16.94 -7.24 5.95
C THR A 113 -15.58 -7.17 5.23
N GLN A 114 -15.19 -5.99 4.73
CA GLN A 114 -13.86 -5.79 4.16
C GLN A 114 -12.83 -5.56 5.27
N GLY A 115 -12.28 -6.64 5.82
CA GLY A 115 -11.36 -6.58 6.96
C GLY A 115 -9.90 -6.22 6.66
N ALA A 116 -9.42 -6.39 5.42
CA ALA A 116 -8.00 -6.19 5.09
C ALA A 116 -7.69 -4.73 4.72
N PHE A 117 -6.50 -4.25 5.08
CA PHE A 117 -5.95 -2.92 4.73
C PHE A 117 -6.79 -1.72 5.22
N VAL A 118 -7.57 -1.90 6.27
CA VAL A 118 -8.37 -0.85 6.91
C VAL A 118 -7.92 -0.74 8.37
N GLU A 119 -7.60 0.46 8.82
CA GLU A 119 -7.21 0.67 10.21
C GLU A 119 -8.37 0.31 11.16
N GLY A 120 -8.03 -0.34 12.28
CA GLY A 120 -8.99 -0.76 13.29
C GLY A 120 -9.77 -2.03 12.97
N ARG A 121 -9.60 -2.63 11.77
CA ARG A 121 -10.21 -3.92 11.42
C ARG A 121 -9.20 -5.05 11.56
N SER A 122 -9.65 -6.18 12.13
CA SER A 122 -8.81 -7.36 12.33
C SER A 122 -9.17 -8.46 11.34
N ILE A 123 -8.17 -9.24 10.92
CA ILE A 123 -8.42 -10.48 10.17
C ILE A 123 -9.24 -11.48 10.98
N LEU A 124 -9.18 -11.41 12.31
CA LEU A 124 -9.96 -12.27 13.21
C LEU A 124 -11.47 -12.03 13.06
N ASP A 125 -11.90 -10.80 12.78
CA ASP A 125 -13.32 -10.47 12.60
C ASP A 125 -13.91 -11.26 11.43
N ASN A 126 -13.18 -11.34 10.31
CA ASN A 126 -13.56 -12.14 9.16
C ASN A 126 -13.64 -13.64 9.48
N ILE A 127 -12.75 -14.15 10.34
CA ILE A 127 -12.78 -15.55 10.79
C ILE A 127 -14.06 -15.82 11.59
N PHE A 128 -14.43 -14.92 12.51
CA PHE A 128 -15.66 -15.07 13.29
C PHE A 128 -16.91 -15.02 12.42
N VAL A 129 -16.99 -14.09 11.46
CA VAL A 129 -18.08 -14.03 10.49
C VAL A 129 -18.18 -15.34 9.70
N CYS A 130 -17.06 -15.85 9.19
CA CYS A 130 -17.03 -17.12 8.47
C CYS A 130 -17.48 -18.29 9.36
N HIS A 131 -17.02 -18.34 10.60
CA HIS A 131 -17.38 -19.40 11.55
C HIS A 131 -18.89 -19.39 11.87
N ASP A 132 -19.48 -18.21 12.07
CA ASP A 132 -20.93 -18.10 12.32
C ASP A 132 -21.76 -18.43 11.07
N MET A 133 -21.33 -18.00 9.88
CA MET A 133 -21.95 -18.39 8.60
C MET A 133 -21.96 -19.91 8.37
N LEU A 134 -20.86 -20.58 8.75
CA LEU A 134 -20.69 -22.03 8.64
C LEU A 134 -21.28 -22.78 9.84
N LYS A 135 -21.92 -22.09 10.79
CA LYS A 135 -22.54 -22.72 11.95
C LYS A 135 -23.61 -23.70 11.49
N ASN A 136 -23.58 -24.90 12.08
CA ASN A 136 -24.46 -26.01 11.72
C ASN A 136 -24.38 -26.41 10.25
N TYR A 137 -23.31 -26.09 9.49
CA TYR A 137 -23.20 -26.41 8.06
C TYR A 137 -23.55 -27.89 7.76
N ASN A 138 -23.05 -28.79 8.61
CA ASN A 138 -23.25 -30.23 8.50
C ASN A 138 -24.62 -30.75 8.96
N ASN A 139 -25.54 -29.87 9.39
CA ASN A 139 -26.86 -30.28 9.83
C ASN A 139 -27.75 -30.64 8.63
N LYS A 140 -27.95 -31.94 8.41
CA LYS A 140 -28.77 -32.51 7.33
C LYS A 140 -30.26 -32.16 7.40
N ARG A 141 -30.75 -31.62 8.52
CA ARG A 141 -32.14 -31.15 8.66
C ARG A 141 -32.35 -29.73 8.13
N LYS A 142 -31.28 -28.99 7.83
CA LYS A 142 -31.34 -27.65 7.23
C LYS A 142 -31.28 -27.73 5.71
N ALA A 143 -31.69 -26.65 5.05
CA ALA A 143 -31.58 -26.52 3.60
C ALA A 143 -30.14 -26.76 3.12
N PRO A 144 -29.95 -27.38 1.94
CA PRO A 144 -28.65 -27.50 1.30
C PRO A 144 -27.95 -26.14 1.18
N ARG A 145 -26.65 -26.11 1.46
CA ARG A 145 -25.81 -24.91 1.40
C ARG A 145 -24.51 -25.24 0.68
N CYS A 146 -23.90 -24.22 0.07
CA CYS A 146 -22.56 -24.30 -0.50
C CYS A 146 -21.72 -23.09 -0.04
N THR A 147 -20.40 -23.25 -0.04
CA THR A 147 -19.45 -22.16 0.22
C THR A 147 -18.51 -22.06 -0.96
N ILE A 148 -18.30 -20.84 -1.44
CA ILE A 148 -17.43 -20.57 -2.60
C ILE A 148 -16.26 -19.74 -2.10
N LYS A 149 -15.04 -20.23 -2.37
CA LYS A 149 -13.80 -19.48 -2.16
C LYS A 149 -13.27 -19.05 -3.52
N VAL A 150 -13.14 -17.75 -3.72
CA VAL A 150 -12.58 -17.14 -4.93
C VAL A 150 -11.24 -16.50 -4.57
N ASP A 151 -10.22 -16.70 -5.40
CA ASP A 151 -8.92 -16.07 -5.26
C ASP A 151 -8.49 -15.45 -6.60
N LEU A 152 -7.88 -14.26 -6.53
CA LEU A 152 -7.46 -13.52 -7.72
C LEU A 152 -5.95 -13.72 -7.95
N ARG A 153 -5.60 -14.34 -9.06
CA ARG A 153 -4.20 -14.48 -9.45
C ARG A 153 -3.62 -13.11 -9.79
N LYS A 154 -2.60 -12.70 -9.04
CA LYS A 154 -1.87 -11.43 -9.25
C LYS A 154 -2.81 -10.21 -9.29
N ALA A 155 -3.51 -9.95 -8.19
CA ALA A 155 -4.59 -8.95 -8.12
C ALA A 155 -4.26 -7.53 -8.64
N TYR A 156 -2.98 -7.13 -8.73
CA TYR A 156 -2.57 -5.81 -9.20
C TYR A 156 -2.19 -5.75 -10.69
N ASP A 157 -1.79 -6.87 -11.31
CA ASP A 157 -1.37 -6.91 -12.72
C ASP A 157 -2.50 -6.63 -13.73
N PRO A 158 -3.76 -7.10 -13.54
CA PRO A 158 -4.84 -6.96 -14.53
C PRO A 158 -5.69 -5.69 -14.37
N VAL A 159 -5.29 -4.74 -13.52
CA VAL A 159 -6.03 -3.48 -13.33
C VAL A 159 -5.72 -2.55 -14.51
N HIS A 160 -6.75 -2.17 -15.27
CA HIS A 160 -6.68 -1.29 -16.45
C HIS A 160 -7.42 0.02 -16.22
#